data_AF-A0A351Q7M6-F1
#
_entry.id   AF-A0A351Q7M6-F1
#
_cell.length_a   1.000
_cell.length_b   1.000
_cell.length_c   1.000
_cell.angle_alpha   90.00
_cell.angle_beta   90.00
_cell.angle_gamma   90.00
#
_symmetry.space_group_name_H-M   'P 1'
#
loop_
_entity.id
_entity.type
_entity.pdbx_description
1 polymer ?
#
loop_
_entity_poly.entity_id
_entity_poly.type
_entity_poly.pdbx_seq_one_letter_code
_entity_poly.pdbx_strand_id
1 'polypeptide(L)' 'MTAYDVVEFLNTEKLQKGYLDYVAKEGTTEELIEAIKTVAMAKGMTKTAKETGISRSGL' A
#
# COMPACT_ATOMS: atom_id res chain seq x y z
N MET A 1 -10.28 -14.48 9.09
CA MET A 1 -9.18 -14.64 8.12
C MET A 1 -8.49 -13.29 8.07
N THR A 2 -7.29 -13.17 8.64
CA THR A 2 -6.50 -11.94 8.47
C THR A 2 -6.15 -11.88 6.99
N ALA A 3 -6.85 -11.04 6.24
CA ALA A 3 -6.42 -10.67 4.90
C ALA A 3 -4.96 -10.28 5.04
N TYR A 4 -4.09 -10.92 4.26
CA TYR A 4 -2.72 -10.47 4.10
C TYR A 4 -2.84 -9.08 3.50
N ASP A 5 -2.90 -8.07 4.36
CA ASP A 5 -3.39 -6.75 3.99
C ASP A 5 -2.23 -6.10 3.27
N VAL A 6 -2.20 -6.24 1.94
CA VAL A 6 -1.12 -5.79 1.04
C VAL A 6 -0.75 -4.34 1.34
N VAL A 7 -1.72 -3.55 1.79
CA VAL A 7 -1.58 -2.19 2.32
C VAL A 7 -0.46 -2.09 3.37
N GLU A 8 -0.31 -3.07 4.26
CA GLU A 8 0.71 -3.07 5.32
C GLU A 8 2.13 -3.16 4.80
N PHE A 9 2.32 -3.83 3.66
CA PHE A 9 3.62 -4.02 3.02
C PHE A 9 3.97 -2.86 2.08
N LEU A 10 3.02 -1.97 1.75
CA LEU A 10 3.24 -0.81 0.87
C LEU A 10 3.58 0.47 1.65
N ASN A 11 4.40 0.35 2.69
CA ASN A 11 4.76 1.44 3.61
C ASN A 11 5.88 2.38 3.12
N THR A 12 6.42 2.15 1.92
CA THR A 12 7.42 3.04 1.31
C THR A 12 7.04 3.37 -0.14
N GLU A 13 7.48 4.53 -0.62
CA GLU A 13 7.25 4.95 -2.01
C GLU A 13 7.81 3.95 -3.02
N LYS A 14 8.96 3.33 -2.71
CA LYS A 14 9.57 2.30 -3.57
C LYS A 14 8.67 1.07 -3.73
N LEU A 15 8.09 0.58 -2.63
CA LEU A 15 7.21 -0.59 -2.65
C LEU A 15 5.89 -0.27 -3.35
N GLN A 16 5.32 0.92 -3.11
CA GLN A 16 4.13 1.40 -3.80
C GLN A 16 4.33 1.49 -5.32
N LYS A 17 5.45 2.08 -5.76
CA LYS A 17 5.78 2.17 -7.19
C LYS A 17 5.97 0.79 -7.80
N GLY A 18 6.75 -0.08 -7.15
CA GLY A 18 7.01 -1.43 -7.64
C GLY A 18 5.73 -2.26 -7.80
N TYR A 19 4.78 -2.11 -6.88
CA TYR A 19 3.49 -2.78 -6.96
C TYR A 19 2.65 -2.28 -8.14
N LEU A 20 2.54 -0.97 -8.34
CA LEU A 20 1.82 -0.41 -9.49
C LEU A 20 2.48 -0.77 -10.82
N ASP A 21 3.81 -0.72 -10.91
CA ASP A 21 4.55 -1.10 -12.11
C ASP A 21 4.30 -2.58 -12.47
N TYR A 22 4.29 -3.47 -11.46
CA TYR A 22 4.02 -4.89 -11.66
C TYR A 22 2.59 -5.12 -12.19
N VAL A 23 1.59 -4.55 -11.53
CA VAL A 23 0.18 -4.74 -11.92
C VAL A 23 -0.11 -4.09 -13.28
N ALA A 24 0.48 -2.94 -13.58
CA ALA A 24 0.34 -2.30 -14.89
C ALA A 24 0.95 -3.12 -16.03
N LYS A 25 1.96 -3.96 -15.75
CA LYS A 25 2.64 -4.78 -16.74
C LYS A 25 2.02 -6.16 -16.93
N GLU A 26 1.61 -6.79 -15.84
CA GLU A 26 1.20 -8.20 -15.84
C GLU A 26 -0.30 -8.41 -15.55
N GLY A 27 -0.98 -7.39 -15.03
CA GLY A 27 -2.37 -7.47 -14.57
C GLY A 27 -3.40 -6.91 -15.56
N THR A 28 -4.68 -7.03 -15.19
CA THR A 28 -5.80 -6.45 -15.92
C THR A 28 -6.04 -4.98 -15.53
N THR A 29 -6.85 -4.28 -16.31
CA THR A 29 -7.31 -2.93 -15.98
C THR A 29 -8.01 -2.88 -14.62
N GLU A 30 -8.83 -3.89 -14.30
CA GLU A 30 -9.54 -4.01 -13.03
C GLU A 30 -8.56 -4.18 -11.86
N GLU A 31 -7.53 -5.02 -12.04
CA GLU A 31 -6.48 -5.22 -11.04
C GLU A 31 -5.67 -3.94 -10.83
N LEU A 32 -5.39 -3.19 -11.90
CA LEU A 32 -4.70 -1.90 -11.80
C LEU A 32 -5.53 -0.87 -11.02
N ILE A 33 -6.84 -0.80 -11.27
CA ILE A 33 -7.76 0.06 -10.50
C ILE A 33 -7.72 -0.31 -9.02
N GLU A 34 -7.74 -1.60 -8.70
CA GLU A 34 -7.68 -2.04 -7.31
C GLU A 34 -6.32 -1.72 -6.67
N ALA A 35 -5.22 -1.95 -7.38
CA ALA A 35 -3.88 -1.63 -6.93
C ALA A 35 -3.70 -0.13 -6.61
N ILE A 36 -4.32 0.75 -7.41
CA ILE A 36 -4.35 2.20 -7.15
C ILE A 36 -5.05 2.50 -5.82
N LYS A 37 -6.19 1.86 -5.53
CA LYS A 37 -6.89 2.05 -4.24
C LYS A 37 -6.04 1.54 -3.08
N THR A 38 -5.41 0.38 -3.22
CA THR A 38 -4.52 -0.20 -2.21
C THR A 38 -3.36 0.74 -1.87
N VAL A 39 -2.70 1.31 -2.89
CA VAL A 39 -1.61 2.28 -2.70
C VAL A 39 -2.11 3.58 -2.05
N ALA A 40 -3.30 4.07 -2.43
CA ALA A 40 -3.88 5.26 -1.81
C ALA A 40 -4.13 5.06 -0.30
N MET A 41 -4.65 3.89 0.09
CA MET A 41 -4.83 3.53 1.51
C MET A 41 -3.49 3.45 2.23
N ALA A 42 -2.48 2.81 1.64
CA ALA A 42 -1.16 2.64 2.25
C ALA A 42 -0.45 3.99 2.47
N LYS A 43 -0.60 4.94 1.52
CA LYS A 43 -0.12 6.32 1.68
C LYS A 43 -0.80 7.04 2.83
N GLY A 44 -2.12 6.88 2.97
CA GLY A 44 -2.87 7.43 4.10
C GLY A 44 -2.35 6.91 5.44
N MET A 45 -2.21 5.58 5.57
CA MET A 45 -1.67 4.96 6.80
C MET A 45 -0.24 5.43 7.12
N THR A 46 0.64 5.50 6.11
CA THR A 46 2.03 5.96 6.26
C THR A 46 2.10 7.40 6.75
N LYS A 47 1.25 8.27 6.18
CA LYS A 47 1.15 9.68 6.61
C LYS A 47 0.67 9.78 8.06
N THR A 48 -0.39 9.07 8.43
CA THR A 48 -0.93 9.07 9.79
C THR A 48 0.10 8.59 10.82
N ALA A 49 0.83 7.51 10.54
CA ALA A 49 1.89 7.00 11.43
C ALA A 49 3.01 8.04 11.65
N LYS A 50 3.40 8.73 10.58
CA LYS A 50 4.40 9.81 10.64
C LYS A 50 3.92 11.01 11.46
N GLU A 51 2.65 11.40 11.32
CA GLU A 51 2.06 12.56 12.01
C GLU A 51 1.81 12.29 13.50
N THR A 52 1.45 11.06 13.86
CA THR A 52 1.14 10.68 15.25
C THR A 52 2.36 10.25 16.05
N GLY A 53 3.50 9.98 15.40
CA GLY A 53 4.69 9.42 16.05
C GLY A 53 4.53 7.97 16.48
N ILE A 54 3.35 7.36 16.27
CA ILE A 54 3.06 5.97 16.55
C ILE A 54 3.53 5.15 15.35
N SER A 55 4.73 4.60 15.48
CA SER A 55 5.19 3.54 14.58
C SER A 55 4.41 2.27 14.92
N ARG A 56 4.10 1.43 13.91
CA ARG A 56 3.44 0.12 14.11
C ARG A 56 4.12 -0.79 15.14
N SER A 57 5.39 -0.55 15.47
CA SER A 57 6.12 -1.22 16.55
C SER A 57 5.63 -0.91 17.97
N GLY A 58 4.75 0.10 18.14
CA GLY A 58 4.16 0.49 19.42
C GLY A 58 2.75 -0.07 19.69
N LEU A 59 2.25 -0.96 18.82
CA LEU A 59 0.99 -1.69 18.99
C LEU A 59 1.26 -3.17 19.27
#